data_AF-A0A8J5HM66-F1
#
_entry.id   AF-A0A8J5HM66-F1
#
_cell.length_a   1.000
_cell.length_b   1.000
_cell.length_c   1.000
_cell.angle_alpha   90.00
_cell.angle_beta   90.00
_cell.angle_gamma   90.00
#
_symmetry.space_group_name_H-M   'P 1'
#
loop_
_entity.id
_entity.type
_entity.pdbx_description
1 polymer ?
#
loop_
_entity_poly.entity_id
_entity_poly.type
_entity_poly.pdbx_seq_one_letter_code
_entity_poly.pdbx_strand_id
1 'polypeptide(L)'
;MRILVQPISTIKHPNLAGERSTWHPGPRHLSVVSNSSVTIRAPPTSTDQLFSAPLRDPLLCRHRLKREGEKKPCTEAGKMMVRMLEDDLFPSTPGKVKIERTHGASRKLQRCFASANTLFLWALFVIALFASYLSFHSFVDTSSRYLSASWGGLHWERQIRASAAVRRPEGITVLVTGAAGFVGSHVSLALRRRGDGVVGLDNFNAYYDPSLKKARKALLASHGVFVVEGDVNDAHLLAKLFDTVPFTHVMHLAAQAGVRYAIQNPASYVHSNVAGLVALLEASKSADPQPAIVWASSSSVYGLNDKVPFSESHRTDRPASLYAATKKAGEEITHVYNHIYGLSVTGLRFFTVYGPWGRPDMAYFSFTRNILQGKPITVYRGRDGADLARDFTYIDDVVKGCVAALDTAEASTGSGGRKRRQAQYRIYNLGNTSPVTVPALVSILERHLKVDAKKNIVEMPGNGDVPFTHANITAARAELGYKPTTNLETGLKKFVKWYLSYYGYSRRLGGKSQELVA
;
A
#
# COMPACT_ATOMS: atom_id res chain seq x y z
N MET A 1 -25.06 -57.51 -16.93
CA MET A 1 -24.75 -58.51 -15.88
C MET A 1 -25.66 -58.27 -14.68
N ARG A 2 -26.19 -59.32 -14.03
CA ARG A 2 -27.17 -59.24 -12.94
C ARG A 2 -26.90 -60.28 -11.84
N ILE A 3 -27.02 -59.83 -10.58
CA ILE A 3 -27.78 -60.42 -9.45
C ILE A 3 -27.72 -61.94 -9.22
N LEU A 4 -27.31 -62.32 -8.00
CA LEU A 4 -27.84 -63.40 -7.15
C LEU A 4 -27.35 -63.18 -5.68
N VAL A 5 -27.71 -64.02 -4.72
CA VAL A 5 -28.84 -63.80 -3.78
C VAL A 5 -28.57 -64.53 -2.44
N GLN A 6 -29.35 -64.23 -1.37
CA GLN A 6 -29.23 -64.84 -0.02
C GLN A 6 -29.95 -66.21 0.10
N PRO A 7 -29.72 -66.96 1.20
CA PRO A 7 -30.65 -66.96 2.36
C PRO A 7 -29.92 -66.80 3.73
N ILE A 8 -30.47 -66.46 4.90
CA ILE A 8 -31.83 -66.42 5.54
C ILE A 8 -32.18 -67.62 6.46
N SER A 9 -32.15 -67.38 7.80
CA SER A 9 -33.06 -67.86 8.88
C SER A 9 -32.52 -67.38 10.25
N THR A 10 -33.16 -66.43 10.98
CA THR A 10 -34.19 -66.59 12.06
C THR A 10 -33.68 -67.41 13.29
N ILE A 11 -34.00 -67.14 14.57
CA ILE A 11 -35.20 -66.69 15.35
C ILE A 11 -34.66 -65.88 16.59
N LYS A 12 -35.29 -64.97 17.39
CA LYS A 12 -36.64 -64.78 18.01
C LYS A 12 -36.88 -63.30 18.47
N HIS A 13 -38.02 -63.03 19.14
CA HIS A 13 -38.37 -61.82 19.95
C HIS A 13 -39.29 -62.23 21.13
N PRO A 14 -39.55 -61.38 22.16
CA PRO A 14 -40.83 -60.63 22.21
C PRO A 14 -40.82 -59.26 22.96
N ASN A 15 -42.02 -58.64 23.05
CA ASN A 15 -42.45 -57.39 23.74
C ASN A 15 -42.22 -56.08 22.92
N LEU A 16 -43.20 -55.35 22.36
CA LEU A 16 -44.60 -54.94 22.71
C LEU A 16 -44.66 -53.81 23.77
N ALA A 17 -45.45 -52.73 23.64
CA ALA A 17 -46.41 -52.26 22.60
C ALA A 17 -46.05 -50.80 22.15
N GLY A 18 -46.63 -50.10 21.16
CA GLY A 18 -48.04 -49.76 20.85
C GLY A 18 -48.20 -48.22 21.01
N GLU A 19 -48.81 -47.41 20.13
CA GLU A 19 -49.72 -47.65 18.99
C GLU A 19 -49.57 -46.65 17.79
N ARG A 20 -49.87 -47.13 16.57
CA ARG A 20 -50.76 -46.59 15.48
C ARG A 20 -50.78 -45.07 15.15
N SER A 21 -50.51 -44.55 13.93
CA SER A 21 -50.97 -44.78 12.52
C SER A 21 -52.28 -44.02 12.14
N THR A 22 -52.56 -43.48 10.92
CA THR A 22 -52.32 -44.00 9.53
C THR A 22 -52.29 -42.97 8.35
N TRP A 23 -51.39 -43.18 7.37
CA TRP A 23 -51.55 -43.22 5.86
C TRP A 23 -52.07 -42.05 4.93
N HIS A 24 -51.25 -41.76 3.89
CA HIS A 24 -51.44 -41.52 2.40
C HIS A 24 -52.79 -41.06 1.74
N PRO A 25 -52.86 -40.64 0.41
CA PRO A 25 -51.88 -40.55 -0.71
C PRO A 25 -51.87 -39.18 -1.52
N GLY A 26 -51.30 -39.13 -2.75
CA GLY A 26 -51.44 -38.05 -3.79
C GLY A 26 -51.99 -38.60 -5.14
N PRO A 27 -51.71 -38.09 -6.38
CA PRO A 27 -51.00 -36.87 -6.87
C PRO A 27 -51.65 -36.14 -8.13
N ARG A 28 -50.93 -35.23 -8.83
CA ARG A 28 -51.22 -34.52 -10.15
C ARG A 28 -52.19 -33.29 -10.09
N HIS A 29 -52.28 -32.28 -11.00
CA HIS A 29 -51.50 -31.77 -12.17
C HIS A 29 -51.95 -30.30 -12.54
N LEU A 30 -51.11 -29.51 -13.26
CA LEU A 30 -51.46 -28.31 -14.11
C LEU A 30 -52.00 -27.02 -13.39
N SER A 31 -51.94 -25.76 -13.90
CA SER A 31 -51.32 -25.13 -15.11
C SER A 31 -51.22 -23.57 -15.05
N VAL A 32 -50.06 -23.00 -15.47
CA VAL A 32 -49.75 -21.76 -16.27
C VAL A 32 -50.46 -20.39 -16.03
N VAL A 33 -49.76 -19.27 -16.40
CA VAL A 33 -50.22 -17.84 -16.58
C VAL A 33 -50.12 -16.95 -15.30
N SER A 34 -49.65 -15.68 -15.27
CA SER A 34 -49.17 -14.67 -16.27
C SER A 34 -48.00 -13.79 -15.75
N ASN A 35 -47.48 -12.90 -16.62
CA ASN A 35 -46.41 -11.90 -16.36
C ASN A 35 -46.77 -10.81 -15.34
N SER A 36 -45.75 -10.21 -14.71
CA SER A 36 -45.75 -8.80 -14.27
C SER A 36 -44.33 -8.24 -14.15
N SER A 37 -43.98 -7.26 -14.99
CA SER A 37 -42.66 -6.61 -15.03
C SER A 37 -42.64 -5.36 -14.14
N VAL A 38 -41.75 -5.31 -13.14
CA VAL A 38 -41.59 -4.14 -12.25
C VAL A 38 -40.56 -3.16 -12.84
N THR A 39 -41.05 -2.14 -13.52
CA THR A 39 -40.23 -1.04 -14.06
C THR A 39 -39.93 -0.01 -12.98
N ILE A 40 -38.67 0.10 -12.53
CA ILE A 40 -38.25 1.15 -11.60
C ILE A 40 -38.17 2.49 -12.35
N ARG A 41 -39.16 3.38 -12.14
CA ARG A 41 -39.08 4.78 -12.56
C ARG A 41 -38.27 5.59 -11.53
N ALA A 42 -37.36 6.43 -12.01
CA ALA A 42 -36.78 7.50 -11.19
C ALA A 42 -37.79 8.66 -11.03
N PRO A 43 -37.88 9.31 -9.85
CA PRO A 43 -38.63 10.55 -9.68
C PRO A 43 -37.85 11.75 -10.27
N PRO A 44 -38.54 12.82 -10.72
CA PRO A 44 -37.94 13.94 -11.45
C PRO A 44 -37.39 15.04 -10.54
N THR A 45 -36.58 15.92 -11.14
CA THR A 45 -36.22 17.24 -10.60
C THR A 45 -37.38 18.22 -10.70
N SER A 46 -37.59 19.03 -9.66
CA SER A 46 -38.45 20.23 -9.69
C SER A 46 -37.71 21.42 -9.07
N THR A 47 -37.84 22.60 -9.67
CA THR A 47 -37.26 23.86 -9.18
C THR A 47 -38.22 24.63 -8.27
N ASP A 48 -37.70 25.68 -7.63
CA ASP A 48 -38.45 26.78 -6.98
C ASP A 48 -39.20 26.42 -5.66
N GLN A 49 -39.30 27.29 -4.63
CA GLN A 49 -38.83 28.69 -4.49
C GLN A 49 -38.70 29.11 -3.00
N LEU A 50 -38.08 30.29 -2.75
CA LEU A 50 -38.12 31.10 -1.50
C LEU A 50 -37.42 30.48 -0.25
N PHE A 51 -36.70 31.20 0.62
CA PHE A 51 -36.78 32.61 1.05
C PHE A 51 -35.39 33.30 1.23
N SER A 52 -35.38 34.57 1.68
CA SER A 52 -34.25 35.51 1.61
C SER A 52 -33.61 35.91 2.96
N ALA A 53 -32.29 36.19 2.93
CA ALA A 53 -31.58 37.11 3.85
C ALA A 53 -30.22 37.54 3.23
N PRO A 54 -29.72 38.79 3.43
CA PRO A 54 -28.60 39.34 2.66
C PRO A 54 -27.21 39.23 3.33
N LEU A 55 -26.17 39.16 2.51
CA LEU A 55 -24.76 39.38 2.89
C LEU A 55 -24.48 40.87 3.13
N ARG A 56 -23.50 41.19 3.98
CA ARG A 56 -23.03 42.57 4.24
C ARG A 56 -21.74 42.89 3.51
N ASP A 57 -21.63 44.16 3.13
CA ASP A 57 -20.56 44.78 2.34
C ASP A 57 -19.42 45.35 3.24
N PRO A 58 -18.14 45.32 2.82
CA PRO A 58 -17.04 46.00 3.50
C PRO A 58 -16.44 47.16 2.66
N LEU A 59 -16.90 48.40 2.89
CA LEU A 59 -16.35 49.60 2.25
C LEU A 59 -15.20 50.24 3.04
N LEU A 60 -14.18 50.66 2.27
CA LEU A 60 -13.18 51.73 2.51
C LEU A 60 -12.63 51.98 3.93
N CYS A 61 -11.29 52.05 3.98
CA CYS A 61 -10.63 53.23 4.54
C CYS A 61 -9.46 53.69 3.63
N ARG A 62 -9.43 54.98 3.28
CA ARG A 62 -8.31 55.67 2.61
C ARG A 62 -7.77 56.76 3.53
N HIS A 63 -6.46 56.90 3.64
CA HIS A 63 -5.82 58.11 4.19
C HIS A 63 -4.59 58.52 3.38
N ARG A 64 -4.25 59.82 3.44
CA ARG A 64 -3.49 60.51 2.37
C ARG A 64 -2.74 61.75 2.87
N LEU A 65 -1.41 61.70 2.88
CA LEU A 65 -0.49 62.86 2.95
C LEU A 65 0.63 62.60 1.92
N LYS A 66 0.79 63.43 0.88
CA LYS A 66 1.65 64.64 0.79
C LYS A 66 3.15 64.28 0.93
N ARG A 67 3.93 64.32 -0.17
CA ARG A 67 4.74 65.48 -0.70
C ARG A 67 6.00 65.71 0.17
N GLU A 68 7.19 66.01 -0.35
CA GLU A 68 7.68 66.36 -1.71
C GLU A 68 9.21 66.07 -1.81
N GLY A 69 9.82 66.04 -3.01
CA GLY A 69 11.28 65.88 -3.14
C GLY A 69 11.78 65.43 -4.53
N GLU A 70 12.50 66.29 -5.25
CA GLU A 70 12.94 66.06 -6.63
C GLU A 70 14.27 65.27 -6.76
N LYS A 71 14.39 64.37 -7.75
CA LYS A 71 15.11 64.63 -9.03
C LYS A 71 15.12 63.42 -9.99
N LYS A 72 15.31 63.71 -11.28
CA LYS A 72 15.46 62.80 -12.44
C LYS A 72 16.91 62.94 -12.98
N PRO A 73 17.43 62.16 -13.97
CA PRO A 73 16.70 61.64 -15.14
C PRO A 73 17.10 60.25 -15.73
N CYS A 74 16.31 59.82 -16.72
CA CYS A 74 16.65 58.93 -17.87
C CYS A 74 17.10 57.47 -17.61
N THR A 75 16.76 56.48 -18.46
CA THR A 75 15.93 56.46 -19.69
C THR A 75 14.89 55.32 -19.65
N GLU A 76 13.73 55.55 -20.26
CA GLU A 76 12.84 54.50 -20.78
C GLU A 76 12.93 54.51 -22.32
N ALA A 77 12.69 53.37 -22.96
CA ALA A 77 11.58 53.19 -23.90
C ALA A 77 11.64 51.84 -24.62
N GLY A 78 10.85 50.87 -24.15
CA GLY A 78 10.21 49.89 -25.04
C GLY A 78 8.70 50.09 -24.94
N LYS A 79 7.95 49.83 -26.03
CA LYS A 79 6.50 50.08 -26.29
C LYS A 79 6.25 51.27 -27.25
N MET A 80 5.19 51.29 -28.09
CA MET A 80 4.22 50.23 -28.50
C MET A 80 3.28 50.74 -29.61
N MET A 81 2.76 49.79 -30.42
CA MET A 81 1.54 49.86 -31.24
C MET A 81 1.40 50.85 -32.43
N VAL A 82 1.21 50.24 -33.62
CA VAL A 82 -0.06 50.24 -34.37
C VAL A 82 -0.84 51.56 -34.49
N ARG A 83 -0.97 52.03 -35.75
CA ARG A 83 -2.27 52.30 -36.39
C ARG A 83 -2.17 52.20 -37.91
N MET A 84 -3.30 51.85 -38.54
CA MET A 84 -3.49 51.89 -39.99
C MET A 84 -3.81 53.33 -40.42
N LEU A 85 -3.43 53.68 -41.64
CA LEU A 85 -4.02 54.75 -42.45
C LEU A 85 -3.95 54.30 -43.92
N GLU A 86 -4.88 54.79 -44.73
CA GLU A 86 -5.19 54.27 -46.07
C GLU A 86 -4.33 54.90 -47.18
N ASP A 87 -4.43 54.26 -48.35
CA ASP A 87 -4.16 54.69 -49.73
C ASP A 87 -3.61 56.11 -49.99
N ASP A 88 -2.63 56.19 -50.90
CA ASP A 88 -2.74 57.17 -51.98
C ASP A 88 -2.03 56.76 -53.30
N LEU A 89 -2.81 56.84 -54.38
CA LEU A 89 -2.46 57.11 -55.79
C LEU A 89 -1.23 56.46 -56.49
N PHE A 90 -1.55 55.59 -57.47
CA PHE A 90 -0.75 55.43 -58.70
C PHE A 90 -0.69 56.76 -59.49
N PRO A 91 0.31 56.90 -60.40
CA PRO A 91 -0.11 57.06 -61.80
C PRO A 91 0.71 56.28 -62.87
N SER A 92 0.04 56.08 -64.01
CA SER A 92 0.60 56.03 -65.38
C SER A 92 1.70 55.02 -65.77
N THR A 93 1.26 53.92 -66.42
CA THR A 93 1.96 53.39 -67.62
C THR A 93 1.74 54.36 -68.80
N PRO A 94 2.65 54.45 -69.81
CA PRO A 94 2.55 53.53 -70.95
C PRO A 94 3.90 53.18 -71.64
N GLY A 95 3.85 52.21 -72.57
CA GLY A 95 4.87 52.07 -73.64
C GLY A 95 5.66 50.76 -73.63
N LYS A 96 5.55 49.97 -74.71
CA LYS A 96 6.34 48.76 -74.94
C LYS A 96 7.73 49.13 -75.49
N VAL A 97 8.79 48.52 -74.95
CA VAL A 97 10.04 48.29 -75.70
C VAL A 97 10.36 46.79 -75.64
N LYS A 98 10.69 46.20 -76.78
CA LYS A 98 10.99 44.77 -76.94
C LYS A 98 12.41 44.63 -77.47
N ILE A 99 13.31 44.02 -76.70
CA ILE A 99 14.65 43.60 -77.13
C ILE A 99 14.78 42.09 -76.85
N GLU A 100 15.31 41.33 -77.81
CA GLU A 100 15.38 39.88 -77.71
C GLU A 100 16.76 39.36 -77.27
N ARG A 101 16.70 38.31 -76.43
CA ARG A 101 17.62 37.15 -76.38
C ARG A 101 19.13 37.40 -76.33
N THR A 102 19.73 36.84 -75.28
CA THR A 102 20.40 35.53 -75.43
C THR A 102 20.51 34.78 -74.09
N HIS A 103 20.69 33.46 -74.14
CA HIS A 103 20.91 32.60 -72.97
C HIS A 103 22.35 32.07 -72.98
N GLY A 104 23.02 31.93 -71.82
CA GLY A 104 24.37 31.34 -71.83
C GLY A 104 25.15 31.12 -70.53
N ALA A 105 24.53 31.05 -69.33
CA ALA A 105 25.30 30.79 -68.10
C ALA A 105 24.55 29.99 -67.01
N SER A 106 23.52 30.59 -66.39
CA SER A 106 22.97 30.12 -65.12
C SER A 106 21.92 28.99 -65.25
N ARG A 107 22.29 27.83 -65.82
CA ARG A 107 21.43 26.63 -65.84
C ARG A 107 22.10 25.27 -65.58
N LYS A 108 23.41 25.22 -65.30
CA LYS A 108 24.09 23.97 -64.87
C LYS A 108 24.22 23.81 -63.35
N LEU A 109 24.24 24.88 -62.56
CA LEU A 109 24.51 24.80 -61.11
C LEU A 109 23.30 24.36 -60.26
N GLN A 110 22.08 24.65 -60.69
CA GLN A 110 20.84 24.35 -59.94
C GLN A 110 20.25 22.93 -60.16
N ARG A 111 20.95 22.03 -60.86
CA ARG A 111 20.43 20.67 -61.16
C ARG A 111 21.02 19.52 -60.34
N CYS A 112 21.86 19.81 -59.34
CA CYS A 112 22.45 18.78 -58.46
C CYS A 112 21.73 18.60 -57.10
N PHE A 113 20.80 19.48 -56.72
CA PHE A 113 20.13 19.46 -55.40
C PHE A 113 18.60 19.62 -55.48
N ALA A 114 17.94 18.83 -56.32
CA ALA A 114 16.47 18.68 -56.29
C ALA A 114 15.98 17.43 -57.06
N SER A 115 16.38 16.22 -56.63
CA SER A 115 15.63 14.99 -56.98
C SER A 115 14.84 14.52 -55.77
N ALA A 116 13.65 13.96 -55.99
CA ALA A 116 12.84 13.38 -54.90
C ALA A 116 13.62 12.29 -54.15
N ASN A 117 14.37 11.46 -54.89
CA ASN A 117 15.20 10.39 -54.35
C ASN A 117 16.30 10.92 -53.42
N THR A 118 16.97 12.03 -53.77
CA THR A 118 17.96 12.66 -52.88
C THR A 118 17.33 13.20 -51.60
N LEU A 119 16.14 13.81 -51.65
CA LEU A 119 15.44 14.28 -50.46
C LEU A 119 14.97 13.12 -49.57
N PHE A 120 14.50 12.02 -50.18
CA PHE A 120 14.11 10.81 -49.47
C PHE A 120 15.29 10.13 -48.75
N LEU A 121 16.46 10.06 -49.40
CA LEU A 121 17.68 9.53 -48.78
C LEU A 121 18.16 10.40 -47.60
N TRP A 122 18.09 11.74 -47.73
CA TRP A 122 18.37 12.64 -46.61
C TRP A 122 17.36 12.50 -45.46
N ALA A 123 16.08 12.31 -45.75
CA ALA A 123 15.07 12.06 -44.73
C ALA A 123 15.33 10.73 -43.98
N LEU A 124 15.64 9.66 -44.69
CA LEU A 124 16.03 8.37 -44.07
C LEU A 124 17.31 8.50 -43.23
N PHE A 125 18.30 9.25 -43.69
CA PHE A 125 19.55 9.50 -42.94
C PHE A 125 19.30 10.29 -41.65
N VAL A 126 18.44 11.32 -41.69
CA VAL A 126 18.03 12.08 -40.50
C VAL A 126 17.22 11.21 -39.54
N ILE A 127 16.32 10.36 -40.04
CA ILE A 127 15.57 9.40 -39.20
C ILE A 127 16.53 8.40 -38.54
N ALA A 128 17.50 7.86 -39.29
CA ALA A 128 18.51 6.94 -38.75
C ALA A 128 19.41 7.60 -37.70
N LEU A 129 19.85 8.85 -37.92
CA LEU A 129 20.57 9.64 -36.93
C LEU A 129 19.72 9.92 -35.69
N PHE A 130 18.44 10.25 -35.83
CA PHE A 130 17.57 10.53 -34.69
C PHE A 130 17.25 9.26 -33.89
N ALA A 131 17.03 8.12 -34.56
CA ALA A 131 16.88 6.81 -33.92
C ALA A 131 18.18 6.36 -33.21
N SER A 132 19.34 6.58 -33.83
CA SER A 132 20.65 6.32 -33.22
C SER A 132 20.91 7.23 -32.02
N TYR A 133 20.58 8.52 -32.12
CA TYR A 133 20.67 9.48 -31.02
C TYR A 133 19.76 9.11 -29.85
N LEU A 134 18.50 8.73 -30.11
CA LEU A 134 17.58 8.23 -29.08
C LEU A 134 18.10 6.96 -28.42
N SER A 135 18.59 6.00 -29.22
CA SER A 135 19.17 4.74 -28.70
C SER A 135 20.43 5.01 -27.86
N PHE A 136 21.29 5.93 -28.30
CA PHE A 136 22.49 6.35 -27.58
C PHE A 136 22.14 7.11 -26.29
N HIS A 137 21.14 7.99 -26.31
CA HIS A 137 20.64 8.64 -25.09
C HIS A 137 20.05 7.64 -24.10
N SER A 138 19.24 6.68 -24.57
CA SER A 138 18.73 5.59 -23.73
C SER A 138 19.88 4.76 -23.16
N PHE A 139 20.91 4.44 -23.95
CA PHE A 139 22.09 3.69 -23.50
C PHE A 139 22.95 4.47 -22.50
N VAL A 140 23.16 5.77 -22.70
CA VAL A 140 23.97 6.63 -21.81
C VAL A 140 23.23 6.95 -20.52
N ASP A 141 21.93 7.26 -20.57
CA ASP A 141 21.12 7.50 -19.37
C ASP A 141 20.94 6.21 -18.55
N THR A 142 20.79 5.06 -19.21
CA THR A 142 20.88 3.74 -18.56
C THR A 142 22.26 3.55 -17.93
N SER A 143 23.36 3.66 -18.69
CA SER A 143 24.71 3.39 -18.19
C SER A 143 25.10 4.32 -17.04
N SER A 144 24.79 5.61 -17.13
CA SER A 144 25.05 6.61 -16.09
C SER A 144 24.36 6.26 -14.77
N ARG A 145 23.08 5.86 -14.82
CA ARG A 145 22.34 5.42 -13.62
C ARG A 145 22.83 4.09 -13.09
N TYR A 146 23.08 3.09 -13.95
CA TYR A 146 23.59 1.77 -13.54
C TYR A 146 25.02 1.79 -13.00
N LEU A 147 25.87 2.76 -13.39
CA LEU A 147 27.20 2.98 -12.82
C LEU A 147 27.18 3.71 -11.46
N SER A 148 26.07 4.36 -11.13
CA SER A 148 25.85 5.07 -9.86
C SER A 148 25.01 4.25 -8.85
N ALA A 149 24.18 3.33 -9.34
CA ALA A 149 23.32 2.49 -8.52
C ALA A 149 24.11 1.47 -7.68
N SER A 150 23.69 1.30 -6.42
CA SER A 150 24.20 0.27 -5.51
C SER A 150 23.66 -1.14 -5.81
N TRP A 151 22.97 -1.32 -6.94
CA TRP A 151 22.21 -2.51 -7.31
C TRP A 151 22.32 -2.79 -8.82
N GLY A 152 21.94 -4.00 -9.23
CA GLY A 152 21.92 -4.43 -10.64
C GLY A 152 23.19 -5.14 -11.16
N GLY A 153 24.31 -5.08 -10.42
CA GLY A 153 25.55 -5.80 -10.79
C GLY A 153 25.52 -7.32 -10.54
N LEU A 154 26.41 -8.08 -11.20
CA LEU A 154 26.46 -9.56 -11.14
C LEU A 154 26.52 -10.14 -9.72
N HIS A 155 27.24 -9.50 -8.79
CA HIS A 155 27.30 -9.95 -7.39
C HIS A 155 25.95 -9.79 -6.68
N TRP A 156 25.29 -8.64 -6.87
CA TRP A 156 23.98 -8.32 -6.32
C TRP A 156 22.91 -9.29 -6.86
N GLU A 157 22.95 -9.62 -8.15
CA GLU A 157 22.08 -10.66 -8.73
C GLU A 157 22.31 -12.03 -8.10
N ARG A 158 23.57 -12.45 -7.91
CA ARG A 158 23.89 -13.74 -7.26
C ARG A 158 23.35 -13.80 -5.82
N GLN A 159 23.48 -12.72 -5.05
CA GLN A 159 22.94 -12.62 -3.69
C GLN A 159 21.41 -12.74 -3.69
N ILE A 160 20.73 -12.07 -4.62
CA ILE A 160 19.27 -12.13 -4.77
C ILE A 160 18.81 -13.53 -5.18
N ARG A 161 19.43 -14.14 -6.21
CA ARG A 161 19.09 -15.50 -6.67
C ARG A 161 19.32 -16.55 -5.58
N ALA A 162 20.39 -16.43 -4.78
CA ALA A 162 20.65 -17.30 -3.62
C ALA A 162 19.65 -17.08 -2.45
N SER A 163 19.14 -15.87 -2.29
CA SER A 163 18.09 -15.55 -1.30
C SER A 163 16.71 -16.07 -1.73
N ALA A 164 16.39 -15.91 -3.02
CA ALA A 164 15.20 -16.43 -3.69
C ALA A 164 15.19 -17.96 -3.84
N ALA A 165 16.33 -18.64 -3.65
CA ALA A 165 16.42 -20.09 -3.76
C ALA A 165 15.52 -20.79 -2.72
N VAL A 166 14.49 -21.47 -3.21
CA VAL A 166 13.59 -22.37 -2.46
C VAL A 166 14.36 -23.60 -1.97
N ARG A 167 13.97 -24.11 -0.79
CA ARG A 167 14.63 -25.21 -0.06
C ARG A 167 13.65 -26.32 0.39
N ARG A 168 12.41 -26.30 -0.10
CA ARG A 168 11.38 -27.33 0.16
C ARG A 168 10.59 -27.69 -1.11
N PRO A 169 10.02 -28.90 -1.20
CA PRO A 169 8.96 -29.18 -2.18
C PRO A 169 7.80 -28.19 -2.03
N GLU A 170 7.22 -27.77 -3.16
CA GLU A 170 6.11 -26.82 -3.24
C GLU A 170 6.38 -25.47 -2.52
N GLY A 171 7.65 -25.10 -2.41
CA GLY A 171 8.08 -23.84 -1.82
C GLY A 171 7.85 -22.65 -2.73
N ILE A 172 7.47 -21.53 -2.13
CA ILE A 172 7.16 -20.28 -2.85
C ILE A 172 8.37 -19.34 -2.86
N THR A 173 8.47 -18.53 -3.91
CA THR A 173 9.47 -17.44 -4.02
C THR A 173 8.76 -16.11 -3.80
N VAL A 174 9.13 -15.39 -2.75
CA VAL A 174 8.39 -14.24 -2.21
C VAL A 174 9.25 -12.96 -2.18
N LEU A 175 8.73 -11.88 -2.77
CA LEU A 175 9.24 -10.52 -2.54
C LEU A 175 8.56 -9.93 -1.30
N VAL A 176 9.31 -9.59 -0.25
CA VAL A 176 8.80 -8.97 0.97
C VAL A 176 9.20 -7.50 1.00
N THR A 177 8.26 -6.58 0.78
CA THR A 177 8.52 -5.14 0.95
C THR A 177 8.37 -4.76 2.42
N GLY A 178 9.19 -3.82 2.91
CA GLY A 178 9.26 -3.47 4.33
C GLY A 178 9.93 -4.56 5.18
N ALA A 179 10.82 -5.36 4.59
CA ALA A 179 11.44 -6.52 5.22
C ALA A 179 12.30 -6.18 6.45
N ALA A 180 12.91 -4.99 6.51
CA ALA A 180 13.64 -4.55 7.70
C ALA A 180 12.71 -3.91 8.76
N GLY A 181 11.43 -3.72 8.43
CA GLY A 181 10.37 -3.35 9.36
C GLY A 181 9.94 -4.47 10.31
N PHE A 182 9.03 -4.14 11.24
CA PHE A 182 8.59 -5.06 12.29
C PHE A 182 7.94 -6.33 11.72
N VAL A 183 6.78 -6.23 11.07
CA VAL A 183 6.07 -7.42 10.55
C VAL A 183 6.87 -8.11 9.43
N GLY A 184 7.46 -7.33 8.51
CA GLY A 184 8.22 -7.88 7.37
C GLY A 184 9.39 -8.76 7.78
N SER A 185 10.12 -8.40 8.85
CA SER A 185 11.24 -9.22 9.33
C SER A 185 10.79 -10.57 9.88
N HIS A 186 9.73 -10.60 10.70
CA HIS A 186 9.20 -11.86 11.25
C HIS A 186 8.56 -12.75 10.19
N VAL A 187 7.84 -12.18 9.21
CA VAL A 187 7.29 -12.94 8.07
C VAL A 187 8.43 -13.50 7.20
N SER A 188 9.47 -12.71 6.90
CA SER A 188 10.64 -13.17 6.14
C SER A 188 11.39 -14.31 6.85
N LEU A 189 11.55 -14.22 8.18
CA LEU A 189 12.14 -15.29 8.99
C LEU A 189 11.27 -16.55 9.01
N ALA A 190 9.94 -16.43 9.07
CA ALA A 190 9.02 -17.56 9.07
C ALA A 190 9.05 -18.31 7.73
N LEU A 191 8.92 -17.59 6.61
CA LEU A 191 9.03 -18.13 5.25
C LEU A 191 10.38 -18.82 5.06
N ARG A 192 11.49 -18.16 5.42
CA ARG A 192 12.83 -18.74 5.24
C ARG A 192 13.08 -19.98 6.11
N ARG A 193 12.56 -20.02 7.34
CA ARG A 193 12.63 -21.20 8.22
C ARG A 193 11.75 -22.35 7.73
N ARG A 194 10.63 -22.07 7.08
CA ARG A 194 9.81 -23.09 6.40
C ARG A 194 10.52 -23.70 5.19
N GLY A 195 11.45 -22.95 4.58
CA GLY A 195 12.20 -23.36 3.39
C GLY A 195 11.77 -22.65 2.11
N ASP A 196 11.00 -21.57 2.21
CA ASP A 196 10.64 -20.74 1.04
C ASP A 196 11.82 -19.86 0.59
N GLY A 197 11.74 -19.39 -0.66
CA GLY A 197 12.63 -18.39 -1.24
C GLY A 197 12.15 -16.99 -0.85
N VAL A 198 13.04 -16.14 -0.35
CA VAL A 198 12.66 -14.81 0.18
C VAL A 198 13.66 -13.76 -0.29
N VAL A 199 13.17 -12.65 -0.84
CA VAL A 199 13.97 -11.44 -1.10
C VAL A 199 13.30 -10.28 -0.38
N GLY A 200 14.05 -9.54 0.44
CA GLY A 200 13.54 -8.36 1.12
C GLY A 200 13.81 -7.08 0.34
N LEU A 201 12.93 -6.09 0.48
CA LEU A 201 13.14 -4.70 0.04
C LEU A 201 12.77 -3.74 1.19
N ASP A 202 13.63 -2.78 1.54
CA ASP A 202 13.34 -1.71 2.51
C ASP A 202 14.18 -0.46 2.17
N ASN A 203 13.63 0.74 2.36
CA ASN A 203 14.35 2.00 2.12
C ASN A 203 15.09 2.53 3.36
N PHE A 204 15.01 1.82 4.48
CA PHE A 204 15.65 2.16 5.75
C PHE A 204 15.31 3.56 6.29
N ASN A 205 14.18 4.15 5.87
CA ASN A 205 13.76 5.50 6.25
C ASN A 205 13.78 5.78 7.77
N ALA A 206 14.06 7.03 8.12
CA ALA A 206 14.27 7.51 9.49
C ALA A 206 12.97 7.86 10.24
N TYR A 207 11.84 7.22 9.92
CA TYR A 207 10.58 7.39 10.67
C TYR A 207 10.72 6.98 12.15
N TYR A 208 11.61 6.03 12.42
CA TYR A 208 12.24 5.81 13.71
C TYR A 208 13.71 5.46 13.46
N ASP A 209 14.53 5.37 14.51
CA ASP A 209 15.96 5.06 14.43
C ASP A 209 16.27 3.88 13.47
N PRO A 210 16.99 4.13 12.35
CA PRO A 210 17.40 3.09 11.41
C PRO A 210 18.30 2.00 12.00
N SER A 211 18.93 2.21 13.16
CA SER A 211 19.75 1.17 13.82
C SER A 211 18.96 -0.12 14.04
N LEU A 212 17.68 -0.01 14.45
CA LEU A 212 16.80 -1.15 14.68
C LEU A 212 16.44 -1.85 13.37
N LYS A 213 16.25 -1.11 12.26
CA LYS A 213 16.08 -1.71 10.93
C LYS A 213 17.35 -2.43 10.48
N LYS A 214 18.53 -1.84 10.69
CA LYS A 214 19.84 -2.44 10.36
C LYS A 214 20.11 -3.70 11.19
N ALA A 215 19.71 -3.74 12.46
CA ALA A 215 19.75 -4.95 13.28
C ALA A 215 18.81 -6.06 12.75
N ARG A 216 17.59 -5.70 12.31
CA ARG A 216 16.70 -6.66 11.62
C ARG A 216 17.29 -7.14 10.28
N LYS A 217 17.96 -6.28 9.51
CA LYS A 217 18.71 -6.64 8.28
C LYS A 217 19.81 -7.67 8.57
N ALA A 218 20.60 -7.49 9.63
CA ALA A 218 21.63 -8.44 10.04
C ALA A 218 21.03 -9.78 10.50
N LEU A 219 19.94 -9.76 11.27
CA LEU A 219 19.22 -10.98 11.67
C LEU A 219 18.70 -11.76 10.45
N LEU A 220 18.16 -11.07 9.45
CA LEU A 220 17.72 -11.68 8.18
C LEU A 220 18.88 -12.26 7.37
N ALA A 221 19.98 -11.52 7.24
CA ALA A 221 21.20 -11.99 6.57
C ALA A 221 21.76 -13.28 7.21
N SER A 222 21.77 -13.38 8.55
CA SER A 222 22.20 -14.59 9.27
C SER A 222 21.32 -15.83 9.01
N HIS A 223 20.08 -15.64 8.53
CA HIS A 223 19.19 -16.72 8.09
C HIS A 223 19.22 -16.93 6.55
N GLY A 224 20.14 -16.25 5.84
CA GLY A 224 20.24 -16.31 4.39
C GLY A 224 19.08 -15.63 3.67
N VAL A 225 18.53 -14.53 4.23
CA VAL A 225 17.63 -13.59 3.53
C VAL A 225 18.38 -12.29 3.24
N PHE A 226 18.58 -12.00 1.97
CA PHE A 226 19.10 -10.73 1.48
C PHE A 226 18.00 -9.67 1.48
N VAL A 227 18.29 -8.49 2.02
CA VAL A 227 17.40 -7.33 1.99
C VAL A 227 18.05 -6.24 1.14
N VAL A 228 17.44 -6.00 -0.01
CA VAL A 228 17.77 -4.92 -0.94
C VAL A 228 17.43 -3.58 -0.29
N GLU A 229 18.33 -2.62 -0.47
CA GLU A 229 18.22 -1.27 0.07
C GLU A 229 17.77 -0.33 -1.05
N GLY A 230 16.55 0.17 -0.98
CA GLY A 230 15.92 0.97 -2.03
C GLY A 230 14.45 1.28 -1.77
N ASP A 231 13.90 2.27 -2.46
CA ASP A 231 12.49 2.66 -2.32
C ASP A 231 11.59 1.82 -3.24
N VAL A 232 10.36 1.54 -2.79
CA VAL A 232 9.36 0.82 -3.59
C VAL A 232 8.79 1.66 -4.73
N ASN A 233 9.06 2.97 -4.75
CA ASN A 233 8.78 3.86 -5.88
C ASN A 233 9.87 3.82 -6.97
N ASP A 234 11.01 3.15 -6.76
CA ASP A 234 12.02 2.97 -7.80
C ASP A 234 11.56 1.89 -8.79
N ALA A 235 10.92 2.33 -9.86
CA ALA A 235 10.40 1.46 -10.91
C ALA A 235 11.51 0.69 -11.66
N HIS A 236 12.73 1.23 -11.75
CA HIS A 236 13.85 0.53 -12.40
C HIS A 236 14.39 -0.58 -11.50
N LEU A 237 14.50 -0.33 -10.19
CA LEU A 237 14.85 -1.35 -9.20
C LEU A 237 13.79 -2.47 -9.16
N LEU A 238 12.50 -2.11 -9.16
CA LEU A 238 11.42 -3.10 -9.19
C LEU A 238 11.46 -3.94 -10.47
N ALA A 239 11.57 -3.34 -11.65
CA ALA A 239 11.70 -4.07 -12.91
C ALA A 239 12.90 -5.04 -12.84
N LYS A 240 14.08 -4.53 -12.46
CA LYS A 240 15.30 -5.34 -12.34
C LYS A 240 15.16 -6.48 -11.32
N LEU A 241 14.38 -6.32 -10.26
CA LEU A 241 14.08 -7.38 -9.30
C LEU A 241 13.24 -8.51 -9.91
N PHE A 242 12.17 -8.17 -10.65
CA PHE A 242 11.32 -9.15 -11.34
C PHE A 242 12.06 -9.83 -12.52
N ASP A 243 12.92 -9.11 -13.24
CA ASP A 243 13.83 -9.69 -14.26
C ASP A 243 14.84 -10.67 -13.66
N THR A 244 15.29 -10.41 -12.42
CA THR A 244 16.27 -11.25 -11.72
C THR A 244 15.63 -12.47 -11.07
N VAL A 245 14.37 -12.39 -10.65
CA VAL A 245 13.66 -13.47 -9.93
C VAL A 245 12.19 -13.54 -10.36
N PRO A 246 11.72 -14.70 -10.88
CA PRO A 246 10.31 -14.95 -11.08
C PRO A 246 9.63 -15.16 -9.72
N PHE A 247 9.18 -14.06 -9.11
CA PHE A 247 8.45 -14.09 -7.85
C PHE A 247 7.08 -14.73 -8.06
N THR A 248 6.84 -15.86 -7.40
CA THR A 248 5.51 -16.48 -7.33
C THR A 248 4.52 -15.61 -6.53
N HIS A 249 5.04 -14.86 -5.55
CA HIS A 249 4.26 -14.12 -4.58
C HIS A 249 4.91 -12.79 -4.19
N VAL A 250 4.09 -11.83 -3.79
CA VAL A 250 4.53 -10.60 -3.13
C VAL A 250 3.84 -10.44 -1.78
N MET A 251 4.60 -10.09 -0.76
CA MET A 251 4.14 -9.73 0.58
C MET A 251 4.45 -8.25 0.81
N HIS A 252 3.49 -7.37 0.48
CA HIS A 252 3.69 -5.92 0.53
C HIS A 252 3.38 -5.35 1.92
N LEU A 253 4.44 -5.11 2.69
CA LEU A 253 4.38 -4.56 4.06
C LEU A 253 5.11 -3.22 4.20
N ALA A 254 5.77 -2.71 3.14
CA ALA A 254 6.27 -1.34 3.08
C ALA A 254 5.11 -0.35 3.12
N ALA A 255 5.10 0.53 4.11
CA ALA A 255 4.14 1.61 4.24
C ALA A 255 4.66 2.65 5.22
N GLN A 256 4.30 3.91 5.01
CA GLN A 256 4.33 4.90 6.08
C GLN A 256 3.11 4.67 6.98
N ALA A 257 3.37 4.47 8.27
CA ALA A 257 2.41 3.90 9.20
C ALA A 257 2.16 4.78 10.43
N GLY A 258 1.09 4.47 11.16
CA GLY A 258 0.64 5.22 12.33
C GLY A 258 -0.21 6.44 11.97
N VAL A 259 -1.22 6.73 12.78
CA VAL A 259 -2.19 7.81 12.53
C VAL A 259 -1.58 9.20 12.74
N ARG A 260 -0.89 9.40 13.87
CA ARG A 260 -0.50 10.74 14.35
C ARG A 260 0.59 11.42 13.52
N TYR A 261 1.51 10.65 12.93
CA TYR A 261 2.58 11.21 12.08
C TYR A 261 2.07 11.70 10.71
N ALA A 262 0.85 11.32 10.29
CA ALA A 262 0.22 11.85 9.08
C ALA A 262 -0.13 13.34 9.18
N ILE A 263 -0.19 13.90 10.40
CA ILE A 263 -0.35 15.33 10.67
C ILE A 263 0.99 16.06 10.47
N GLN A 264 2.13 15.38 10.71
CA GLN A 264 3.47 15.97 10.67
C GLN A 264 4.12 15.88 9.28
N ASN A 265 3.88 14.79 8.55
CA ASN A 265 4.45 14.56 7.21
C ASN A 265 3.43 13.85 6.31
N PRO A 266 2.34 14.52 5.88
CA PRO A 266 1.29 13.90 5.06
C PRO A 266 1.80 13.38 3.71
N ALA A 267 2.77 14.05 3.09
CA ALA A 267 3.32 13.67 1.79
C ALA A 267 3.95 12.26 1.80
N SER A 268 4.65 11.90 2.89
CA SER A 268 5.25 10.57 3.05
C SER A 268 4.24 9.41 3.00
N TYR A 269 2.96 9.65 3.33
CA TYR A 269 1.89 8.66 3.24
C TYR A 269 1.42 8.46 1.80
N VAL A 270 1.30 9.52 1.00
CA VAL A 270 0.94 9.41 -0.42
C VAL A 270 2.06 8.71 -1.19
N HIS A 271 3.32 9.13 -0.96
CA HIS A 271 4.51 8.50 -1.53
C HIS A 271 4.61 7.01 -1.19
N SER A 272 4.51 6.65 0.09
CA SER A 272 4.75 5.27 0.52
C SER A 272 3.56 4.33 0.32
N ASN A 273 2.32 4.81 0.52
CA ASN A 273 1.13 3.94 0.61
C ASN A 273 0.28 3.94 -0.65
N VAL A 274 0.42 4.96 -1.52
CA VAL A 274 -0.37 5.09 -2.76
C VAL A 274 0.54 4.95 -3.97
N ALA A 275 1.51 5.83 -4.14
CA ALA A 275 2.45 5.76 -5.27
C ALA A 275 3.30 4.47 -5.21
N GLY A 276 3.87 4.15 -4.03
CA GLY A 276 4.64 2.92 -3.82
C GLY A 276 3.84 1.62 -3.95
N LEU A 277 2.53 1.66 -3.72
CA LEU A 277 1.63 0.52 -3.98
C LEU A 277 1.38 0.36 -5.48
N VAL A 278 1.11 1.47 -6.20
CA VAL A 278 0.93 1.48 -7.65
C VAL A 278 2.20 1.05 -8.39
N ALA A 279 3.38 1.52 -7.98
CA ALA A 279 4.66 1.13 -8.58
C ALA A 279 4.90 -0.39 -8.48
N LEU A 280 4.62 -0.99 -7.31
CA LEU A 280 4.69 -2.44 -7.13
C LEU A 280 3.65 -3.18 -7.98
N LEU A 281 2.42 -2.68 -8.06
CA LEU A 281 1.35 -3.29 -8.84
C LEU A 281 1.64 -3.24 -10.35
N GLU A 282 2.24 -2.16 -10.85
CA GLU A 282 2.69 -2.05 -12.25
C GLU A 282 3.83 -3.02 -12.58
N ALA A 283 4.81 -3.19 -11.69
CA ALA A 283 5.85 -4.21 -11.84
C ALA A 283 5.25 -5.62 -11.81
N SER A 284 4.35 -5.90 -10.86
CA SER A 284 3.66 -7.19 -10.71
C SER A 284 2.75 -7.52 -11.90
N LYS A 285 2.10 -6.52 -12.50
CA LYS A 285 1.29 -6.63 -13.73
C LYS A 285 2.16 -7.00 -14.95
N SER A 286 3.39 -6.49 -14.98
CA SER A 286 4.32 -6.62 -16.11
C SER A 286 5.12 -7.93 -16.09
N ALA A 287 5.26 -8.55 -14.92
CA ALA A 287 5.84 -9.89 -14.78
C ALA A 287 4.98 -10.98 -15.44
N ASP A 288 5.63 -12.01 -15.99
CA ASP A 288 4.98 -13.20 -16.55
C ASP A 288 5.73 -14.46 -16.07
N PRO A 289 5.10 -15.37 -15.29
CA PRO A 289 3.76 -15.25 -14.72
C PRO A 289 3.67 -14.11 -13.68
N GLN A 290 2.49 -13.51 -13.58
CA GLN A 290 2.20 -12.50 -12.56
C GLN A 290 2.18 -13.14 -11.15
N PRO A 291 2.77 -12.51 -10.12
CA PRO A 291 2.71 -13.01 -8.74
C PRO A 291 1.29 -12.91 -8.17
N ALA A 292 0.99 -13.72 -7.15
CA ALA A 292 -0.13 -13.46 -6.25
C ALA A 292 0.30 -12.48 -5.14
N ILE A 293 -0.57 -11.53 -4.75
CA ILE A 293 -0.19 -10.39 -3.91
C ILE A 293 -0.94 -10.40 -2.58
N VAL A 294 -0.20 -10.49 -1.48
CA VAL A 294 -0.71 -10.28 -0.12
C VAL A 294 -0.19 -8.94 0.38
N TRP A 295 -1.05 -8.07 0.92
CA TRP A 295 -0.64 -6.72 1.31
C TRP A 295 -1.29 -6.23 2.61
N ALA A 296 -0.60 -5.34 3.33
CA ALA A 296 -1.10 -4.76 4.58
C ALA A 296 -2.09 -3.61 4.35
N SER A 297 -3.38 -3.89 4.48
CA SER A 297 -4.39 -2.88 4.84
C SER A 297 -4.27 -2.56 6.35
N SER A 298 -5.30 -2.01 6.98
CA SER A 298 -5.26 -1.56 8.37
C SER A 298 -6.68 -1.50 8.95
N SER A 299 -6.89 -1.92 10.20
CA SER A 299 -8.19 -1.76 10.87
C SER A 299 -8.65 -0.30 10.97
N SER A 300 -7.75 0.67 10.81
CA SER A 300 -8.09 2.09 10.73
C SER A 300 -9.04 2.47 9.58
N VAL A 301 -9.23 1.63 8.55
CA VAL A 301 -10.23 1.89 7.49
C VAL A 301 -11.68 1.89 8.01
N TYR A 302 -11.93 1.28 9.18
CA TYR A 302 -13.22 1.38 9.86
C TYR A 302 -13.51 2.79 10.42
N GLY A 303 -12.49 3.64 10.53
CA GLY A 303 -12.65 5.09 10.71
C GLY A 303 -13.61 5.50 11.83
N LEU A 304 -14.72 6.14 11.44
CA LEU A 304 -15.75 6.64 12.36
C LEU A 304 -16.91 5.66 12.62
N ASN A 305 -16.73 4.37 12.36
CA ASN A 305 -17.73 3.34 12.68
C ASN A 305 -17.84 3.09 14.19
N ASP A 306 -19.08 2.99 14.67
CA ASP A 306 -19.49 2.60 16.01
C ASP A 306 -19.69 1.08 16.16
N LYS A 307 -20.23 0.43 15.13
CA LYS A 307 -20.61 -0.99 15.14
C LYS A 307 -19.40 -1.93 15.27
N VAL A 308 -19.26 -2.53 16.45
CA VAL A 308 -18.26 -3.55 16.79
C VAL A 308 -18.89 -4.91 17.15
N PRO A 309 -18.18 -6.04 17.00
CA PRO A 309 -16.85 -6.18 16.39
C PRO A 309 -16.85 -5.80 14.90
N PHE A 310 -15.76 -5.19 14.44
CA PHE A 310 -15.65 -4.72 13.07
C PHE A 310 -15.58 -5.90 12.10
N SER A 311 -16.53 -5.97 11.16
CA SER A 311 -16.64 -7.01 10.13
C SER A 311 -16.05 -6.51 8.82
N GLU A 312 -15.48 -7.40 8.01
CA GLU A 312 -14.97 -7.09 6.66
C GLU A 312 -16.06 -6.46 5.78
N SER A 313 -17.31 -6.89 5.98
CA SER A 313 -18.54 -6.39 5.36
C SER A 313 -19.07 -5.04 5.87
N HIS A 314 -18.45 -4.40 6.87
CA HIS A 314 -18.83 -3.05 7.28
C HIS A 314 -18.34 -2.00 6.26
N ARG A 315 -19.12 -0.93 6.07
CA ARG A 315 -18.73 0.24 5.28
C ARG A 315 -17.46 0.87 5.85
N THR A 316 -16.63 1.44 4.98
CA THR A 316 -15.27 1.93 5.27
C THR A 316 -14.98 3.27 4.57
N ASP A 317 -16.04 4.01 4.28
CA ASP A 317 -16.08 5.27 3.52
C ASP A 317 -15.95 6.53 4.39
N ARG A 318 -15.81 6.38 5.71
CA ARG A 318 -15.64 7.49 6.68
C ARG A 318 -14.30 7.39 7.45
N PRO A 319 -13.14 7.45 6.76
CA PRO A 319 -11.83 7.30 7.39
C PRO A 319 -11.53 8.46 8.35
N ALA A 320 -11.10 8.13 9.57
CA ALA A 320 -10.82 9.11 10.63
C ALA A 320 -9.46 9.83 10.50
N SER A 321 -8.64 9.51 9.49
CA SER A 321 -7.31 10.10 9.29
C SER A 321 -6.78 9.89 7.87
N LEU A 322 -5.77 10.66 7.46
CA LEU A 322 -5.07 10.45 6.18
C LEU A 322 -4.43 9.06 6.08
N TYR A 323 -3.89 8.50 7.18
CA TYR A 323 -3.40 7.12 7.18
C TYR A 323 -4.52 6.12 6.83
N ALA A 324 -5.70 6.26 7.46
CA ALA A 324 -6.87 5.45 7.14
C ALA A 324 -7.32 5.65 5.67
N ALA A 325 -7.33 6.88 5.17
CA ALA A 325 -7.69 7.18 3.79
C ALA A 325 -6.72 6.53 2.79
N THR A 326 -5.40 6.61 3.00
CA THR A 326 -4.42 5.94 2.10
C THR A 326 -4.55 4.41 2.13
N LYS A 327 -4.85 3.81 3.28
CA LYS A 327 -5.11 2.37 3.37
C LYS A 327 -6.44 1.97 2.74
N LYS A 328 -7.48 2.80 2.80
CA LYS A 328 -8.73 2.54 2.08
C LYS A 328 -8.56 2.70 0.57
N ALA A 329 -7.83 3.74 0.12
CA ALA A 329 -7.47 3.90 -1.29
C ALA A 329 -6.70 2.68 -1.83
N GLY A 330 -5.82 2.07 -1.02
CA GLY A 330 -5.14 0.82 -1.39
C GLY A 330 -6.09 -0.36 -1.64
N GLU A 331 -7.21 -0.47 -0.93
CA GLU A 331 -8.25 -1.49 -1.20
C GLU A 331 -8.92 -1.23 -2.55
N GLU A 332 -9.31 0.01 -2.85
CA GLU A 332 -9.96 0.33 -4.14
C GLU A 332 -8.98 0.18 -5.31
N ILE A 333 -7.73 0.62 -5.16
CA ILE A 333 -6.67 0.46 -6.17
C ILE A 333 -6.40 -1.03 -6.42
N THR A 334 -6.21 -1.84 -5.39
CA THR A 334 -5.93 -3.27 -5.58
C THR A 334 -7.12 -4.04 -6.16
N HIS A 335 -8.35 -3.66 -5.82
CA HIS A 335 -9.55 -4.17 -6.49
C HIS A 335 -9.56 -3.82 -7.99
N VAL A 336 -9.24 -2.58 -8.38
CA VAL A 336 -9.15 -2.18 -9.80
C VAL A 336 -8.08 -2.99 -10.54
N TYR A 337 -6.92 -3.25 -9.93
CA TYR A 337 -5.87 -4.06 -10.55
C TYR A 337 -6.23 -5.55 -10.69
N ASN A 338 -6.92 -6.13 -9.70
CA ASN A 338 -7.54 -7.45 -9.84
C ASN A 338 -8.56 -7.46 -10.99
N HIS A 339 -9.46 -6.47 -11.01
CA HIS A 339 -10.55 -6.39 -11.97
C HIS A 339 -10.07 -6.21 -13.42
N ILE A 340 -9.12 -5.31 -13.68
CA ILE A 340 -8.67 -5.00 -15.05
C ILE A 340 -7.59 -5.99 -15.50
N TYR A 341 -6.61 -6.28 -14.66
CA TYR A 341 -5.40 -7.00 -15.07
C TYR A 341 -5.37 -8.47 -14.65
N GLY A 342 -6.21 -8.91 -13.70
CA GLY A 342 -6.23 -10.31 -13.25
C GLY A 342 -5.19 -10.65 -12.18
N LEU A 343 -4.67 -9.66 -11.46
CA LEU A 343 -3.83 -9.91 -10.29
C LEU A 343 -4.67 -10.55 -9.16
N SER A 344 -4.21 -11.68 -8.64
CA SER A 344 -4.72 -12.30 -7.42
C SER A 344 -4.27 -11.47 -6.22
N VAL A 345 -5.21 -11.01 -5.39
CA VAL A 345 -4.91 -10.11 -4.26
C VAL A 345 -5.64 -10.52 -2.98
N THR A 346 -4.91 -10.52 -1.87
CA THR A 346 -5.45 -10.64 -0.50
C THR A 346 -4.98 -9.48 0.37
N GLY A 347 -5.88 -8.60 0.80
CA GLY A 347 -5.59 -7.47 1.69
C GLY A 347 -5.84 -7.80 3.17
N LEU A 348 -4.85 -7.55 4.01
CA LEU A 348 -4.88 -7.89 5.44
C LEU A 348 -5.06 -6.64 6.31
N ARG A 349 -6.24 -6.47 6.90
CA ARG A 349 -6.54 -5.43 7.88
C ARG A 349 -5.94 -5.81 9.23
N PHE A 350 -4.68 -5.44 9.45
CA PHE A 350 -4.02 -5.62 10.76
C PHE A 350 -4.65 -4.76 11.85
N PHE A 351 -4.79 -5.33 13.04
CA PHE A 351 -5.09 -4.60 14.29
C PHE A 351 -3.78 -4.23 15.02
N THR A 352 -3.78 -4.08 16.34
CA THR A 352 -2.62 -3.51 17.06
C THR A 352 -1.51 -4.56 17.27
N VAL A 353 -0.64 -4.69 16.27
CA VAL A 353 0.46 -5.68 16.30
C VAL A 353 1.51 -5.32 17.36
N TYR A 354 1.88 -6.27 18.23
CA TYR A 354 2.88 -6.08 19.27
C TYR A 354 3.80 -7.31 19.46
N GLY A 355 5.01 -7.10 19.98
CA GLY A 355 5.96 -8.17 20.29
C GLY A 355 7.44 -7.78 20.15
N PRO A 356 8.37 -8.76 20.35
CA PRO A 356 9.81 -8.61 20.11
C PRO A 356 10.13 -8.00 18.74
N TRP A 357 11.17 -7.18 18.66
CA TRP A 357 11.53 -6.41 17.45
C TRP A 357 10.44 -5.43 16.96
N GLY A 358 9.53 -5.03 17.85
CA GLY A 358 8.44 -4.06 17.63
C GLY A 358 8.88 -2.68 17.12
N ARG A 359 7.92 -1.76 16.94
CA ARG A 359 8.24 -0.37 16.56
C ARG A 359 8.33 0.56 17.78
N PRO A 360 9.32 1.47 17.88
CA PRO A 360 9.48 2.38 19.02
C PRO A 360 8.37 3.44 19.22
N ASP A 361 7.51 3.65 18.23
CA ASP A 361 6.36 4.58 18.31
C ASP A 361 5.14 3.97 19.03
N MET A 362 5.05 2.63 19.09
CA MET A 362 3.89 1.92 19.65
C MET A 362 3.89 1.95 21.19
N ALA A 363 2.70 2.07 21.79
CA ALA A 363 2.51 2.30 23.23
C ALA A 363 3.29 1.33 24.14
N TYR A 364 3.22 0.02 23.90
CA TYR A 364 3.95 -0.97 24.72
C TYR A 364 5.48 -0.75 24.73
N PHE A 365 6.03 -0.25 23.62
CA PHE A 365 7.46 0.00 23.45
C PHE A 365 7.88 1.34 24.06
N SER A 366 7.12 2.40 23.77
CA SER A 366 7.39 3.75 24.30
C SER A 366 7.14 3.84 25.81
N PHE A 367 6.13 3.14 26.33
CA PHE A 367 5.91 3.02 27.78
C PHE A 367 7.05 2.27 28.46
N THR A 368 7.48 1.12 27.93
CA THR A 368 8.61 0.35 28.49
C THR A 368 9.89 1.18 28.59
N ARG A 369 10.21 1.94 27.53
CA ARG A 369 11.34 2.89 27.54
C ARG A 369 11.20 3.95 28.64
N ASN A 370 10.03 4.57 28.74
CA ASN A 370 9.83 5.67 29.69
C ASN A 370 9.85 5.17 31.14
N ILE A 371 9.21 4.02 31.43
CA ILE A 371 9.22 3.36 32.75
C ILE A 371 10.66 3.06 33.20
N LEU A 372 11.46 2.40 32.35
CA LEU A 372 12.86 2.09 32.63
C LEU A 372 13.77 3.32 32.75
N GLN A 373 13.36 4.47 32.18
CA GLN A 373 14.04 5.75 32.33
C GLN A 373 13.47 6.61 33.48
N GLY A 374 12.52 6.10 34.28
CA GLY A 374 11.87 6.85 35.36
C GLY A 374 11.05 8.06 34.90
N LYS A 375 10.72 8.13 33.61
CA LYS A 375 9.97 9.21 32.93
C LYS A 375 8.47 8.89 32.92
N PRO A 376 7.59 9.90 32.88
CA PRO A 376 6.16 9.67 32.80
C PRO A 376 5.72 9.01 31.48
N ILE A 377 4.62 8.26 31.55
CA ILE A 377 3.89 7.74 30.40
C ILE A 377 2.57 8.48 30.25
N THR A 378 2.18 8.79 29.01
CA THR A 378 0.87 9.40 28.73
C THR A 378 -0.17 8.32 28.45
N VAL A 379 -1.17 8.22 29.33
CA VAL A 379 -2.32 7.33 29.18
C VAL A 379 -3.52 8.18 28.74
N TYR A 380 -4.07 7.88 27.57
CA TYR A 380 -5.25 8.57 27.04
C TYR A 380 -6.55 7.92 27.53
N ARG A 381 -7.59 8.73 27.73
CA ARG A 381 -8.97 8.30 28.05
C ARG A 381 -10.00 8.93 27.13
N GLY A 382 -11.19 8.34 27.03
CA GLY A 382 -12.33 8.92 26.32
C GLY A 382 -12.81 10.24 26.97
N ARG A 383 -13.67 10.98 26.26
CA ARG A 383 -14.27 12.24 26.76
C ARG A 383 -15.21 12.05 27.96
N ASP A 384 -15.73 10.84 28.07
CA ASP A 384 -16.50 10.26 29.17
C ASP A 384 -15.62 9.76 30.33
N GLY A 385 -14.29 9.89 30.22
CA GLY A 385 -13.33 9.33 31.15
C GLY A 385 -13.08 7.81 30.99
N ALA A 386 -13.68 7.16 29.99
CA ALA A 386 -13.55 5.72 29.80
C ALA A 386 -12.11 5.32 29.40
N ASP A 387 -11.65 4.17 29.89
CA ASP A 387 -10.35 3.62 29.51
C ASP A 387 -10.37 3.06 28.09
N LEU A 388 -9.47 3.56 27.24
CA LEU A 388 -9.37 3.12 25.85
C LEU A 388 -8.98 1.64 25.77
N ALA A 389 -9.60 0.90 24.87
CA ALA A 389 -9.28 -0.52 24.64
C ALA A 389 -8.77 -0.76 23.22
N ARG A 390 -7.83 -1.70 23.07
CA ARG A 390 -7.27 -2.10 21.78
C ARG A 390 -7.26 -3.60 21.62
N ASP A 391 -7.62 -4.06 20.41
CA ASP A 391 -7.37 -5.43 19.99
C ASP A 391 -5.87 -5.59 19.72
N PHE A 392 -5.15 -6.14 20.70
CA PHE A 392 -3.70 -6.36 20.68
C PHE A 392 -3.39 -7.74 20.12
N THR A 393 -2.84 -7.81 18.92
CA THR A 393 -2.51 -9.06 18.24
C THR A 393 -1.00 -9.31 18.30
N TYR A 394 -0.62 -10.46 18.83
CA TYR A 394 0.80 -10.77 19.01
C TYR A 394 1.48 -11.15 17.69
N ILE A 395 2.75 -10.76 17.52
CA ILE A 395 3.46 -10.87 16.24
C ILE A 395 3.51 -12.31 15.69
N ASP A 396 3.81 -13.32 16.51
CA ASP A 396 3.85 -14.72 16.04
C ASP A 396 2.47 -15.17 15.50
N ASP A 397 1.36 -14.62 15.99
CA ASP A 397 0.02 -14.92 15.50
C ASP A 397 -0.31 -14.18 14.20
N VAL A 398 0.02 -12.88 14.09
CA VAL A 398 -0.13 -12.11 12.84
C VAL A 398 0.67 -12.75 11.69
N VAL A 399 1.87 -13.25 11.98
CA VAL A 399 2.73 -13.94 11.01
C VAL A 399 2.07 -15.22 10.48
N LYS A 400 1.37 -16.00 11.31
CA LYS A 400 0.57 -17.16 10.83
C LYS A 400 -0.49 -16.71 9.83
N GLY A 401 -1.19 -15.62 10.10
CA GLY A 401 -2.20 -15.04 9.20
C GLY A 401 -1.59 -14.58 7.87
N CYS A 402 -0.43 -13.90 7.90
CA CYS A 402 0.30 -13.50 6.70
C CYS A 402 0.76 -14.69 5.85
N VAL A 403 1.25 -15.77 6.49
CA VAL A 403 1.72 -16.98 5.79
C VAL A 403 0.53 -17.77 5.21
N ALA A 404 -0.54 -18.00 5.98
CA ALA A 404 -1.74 -18.67 5.47
C ALA A 404 -2.45 -17.87 4.35
N ALA A 405 -2.34 -16.54 4.35
CA ALA A 405 -2.84 -15.70 3.26
C ALA A 405 -2.02 -15.87 1.96
N LEU A 406 -0.72 -16.18 2.05
CA LEU A 406 0.10 -16.59 0.89
C LEU A 406 -0.26 -18.02 0.45
N ASP A 407 -0.33 -18.96 1.39
CA ASP A 407 -0.56 -20.38 1.10
C ASP A 407 -1.94 -20.68 0.47
N THR A 408 -2.93 -19.81 0.71
CA THR A 408 -4.28 -19.90 0.13
C THR A 408 -4.50 -18.96 -1.06
N ALA A 409 -3.45 -18.25 -1.50
CA ALA A 409 -3.55 -17.36 -2.64
C ALA A 409 -3.63 -18.18 -3.93
N GLU A 410 -4.69 -17.97 -4.73
CA GLU A 410 -4.73 -18.50 -6.09
C GLU A 410 -3.70 -17.79 -6.98
N ALA A 411 -3.24 -18.48 -8.03
CA ALA A 411 -2.42 -17.86 -9.06
C ALA A 411 -3.16 -16.69 -9.75
N SER A 412 -2.43 -15.61 -10.03
CA SER A 412 -2.91 -14.52 -10.90
C SER A 412 -3.27 -15.05 -12.29
N THR A 413 -4.26 -14.40 -12.89
CA THR A 413 -4.92 -14.84 -14.14
C THR A 413 -4.66 -13.90 -15.30
N GLY A 414 -3.91 -12.84 -15.06
CA GLY A 414 -3.39 -11.95 -16.08
C GLY A 414 -2.06 -12.42 -16.65
N SER A 415 -1.74 -11.88 -17.82
CA SER A 415 -0.45 -12.02 -18.50
C SER A 415 -0.43 -10.99 -19.64
N GLY A 416 0.74 -10.44 -19.97
CA GLY A 416 0.86 -9.39 -20.99
C GLY A 416 -0.03 -8.16 -20.73
N GLY A 417 -0.26 -7.81 -19.46
CA GLY A 417 -1.11 -6.69 -19.06
C GLY A 417 -2.61 -6.86 -19.30
N ARG A 418 -3.12 -8.09 -19.51
CA ARG A 418 -4.56 -8.37 -19.72
C ARG A 418 -5.06 -9.53 -18.86
N LYS A 419 -6.20 -9.36 -18.18
CA LYS A 419 -6.92 -10.41 -17.45
C LYS A 419 -7.44 -11.49 -18.41
N ARG A 420 -7.12 -12.78 -18.16
CA ARG A 420 -7.67 -13.91 -18.96
C ARG A 420 -8.96 -14.50 -18.39
N ARG A 421 -9.10 -14.53 -17.05
CA ARG A 421 -10.32 -14.95 -16.31
C ARG A 421 -10.43 -14.19 -14.98
N GLN A 422 -11.51 -14.30 -14.22
CA GLN A 422 -11.57 -13.74 -12.87
C GLN A 422 -10.46 -14.32 -11.97
N ALA A 423 -9.77 -13.44 -11.24
CA ALA A 423 -8.76 -13.77 -10.23
C ALA A 423 -9.34 -13.55 -8.81
N GLN A 424 -8.75 -14.24 -7.84
CA GLN A 424 -9.12 -14.15 -6.43
C GLN A 424 -8.90 -12.72 -5.89
N TYR A 425 -9.93 -12.16 -5.22
CA TYR A 425 -9.83 -10.90 -4.49
C TYR A 425 -10.44 -11.08 -3.09
N ARG A 426 -9.64 -10.87 -2.04
CA ARG A 426 -10.04 -11.14 -0.65
C ARG A 426 -9.58 -10.02 0.28
N ILE A 427 -10.37 -9.73 1.32
CA ILE A 427 -9.99 -8.84 2.43
C ILE A 427 -10.27 -9.58 3.74
N TYR A 428 -9.33 -9.55 4.68
CA TYR A 428 -9.46 -10.21 5.98
C TYR A 428 -9.02 -9.32 7.14
N ASN A 429 -9.70 -9.44 8.27
CA ASN A 429 -9.27 -8.90 9.56
C ASN A 429 -8.30 -9.86 10.27
N LEU A 430 -7.11 -9.37 10.60
CA LEU A 430 -6.16 -10.08 11.47
C LEU A 430 -6.05 -9.36 12.81
N GLY A 431 -6.97 -9.73 13.71
CA GLY A 431 -7.02 -9.32 15.12
C GLY A 431 -6.85 -10.50 16.08
N ASN A 432 -7.03 -10.26 17.38
CA ASN A 432 -6.96 -11.25 18.47
C ASN A 432 -8.36 -11.57 19.05
N THR A 433 -9.39 -10.76 18.79
CA THR A 433 -10.76 -10.91 19.36
C THR A 433 -10.84 -10.78 20.88
N SER A 434 -9.81 -10.20 21.50
CA SER A 434 -9.76 -9.92 22.94
C SER A 434 -9.24 -8.48 23.13
N PRO A 435 -10.15 -7.49 23.15
CA PRO A 435 -9.79 -6.10 23.42
C PRO A 435 -9.31 -5.93 24.86
N VAL A 436 -8.17 -5.26 25.07
CA VAL A 436 -7.62 -4.99 26.41
C VAL A 436 -7.40 -3.49 26.60
N THR A 437 -7.66 -3.00 27.81
CA THR A 437 -7.54 -1.58 28.16
C THR A 437 -6.08 -1.13 28.28
N VAL A 438 -5.82 0.16 28.04
CA VAL A 438 -4.47 0.73 28.18
C VAL A 438 -3.92 0.64 29.62
N PRO A 439 -4.71 0.82 30.70
CA PRO A 439 -4.21 0.54 32.05
C PRO A 439 -3.84 -0.93 32.28
N ALA A 440 -4.59 -1.89 31.74
CA ALA A 440 -4.24 -3.31 31.88
C ALA A 440 -2.94 -3.67 31.13
N LEU A 441 -2.70 -3.06 29.95
CA LEU A 441 -1.41 -3.12 29.25
C LEU A 441 -0.27 -2.61 30.16
N VAL A 442 -0.47 -1.45 30.81
CA VAL A 442 0.52 -0.84 31.70
C VAL A 442 0.79 -1.72 32.92
N SER A 443 -0.23 -2.24 33.60
CA SER A 443 -0.06 -3.10 34.78
C SER A 443 0.66 -4.42 34.49
N ILE A 444 0.60 -4.94 33.25
CA ILE A 444 1.42 -6.09 32.83
C ILE A 444 2.89 -5.67 32.64
N LEU A 445 3.15 -4.49 32.05
CA LEU A 445 4.50 -3.97 31.92
C LEU A 445 5.13 -3.72 33.30
N GLU A 446 4.41 -3.12 34.24
CA GLU A 446 4.87 -2.89 35.62
C GLU A 446 5.30 -4.20 36.29
N ARG A 447 4.47 -5.26 36.22
CA ARG A 447 4.81 -6.61 36.73
C ARG A 447 6.05 -7.23 36.10
N HIS A 448 6.27 -7.05 34.80
CA HIS A 448 7.42 -7.66 34.10
C HIS A 448 8.70 -6.83 34.16
N LEU A 449 8.60 -5.51 34.32
CA LEU A 449 9.74 -4.60 34.49
C LEU A 449 10.16 -4.48 35.95
N LYS A 450 9.28 -4.78 36.92
CA LYS A 450 9.45 -4.57 38.36
C LYS A 450 9.68 -3.09 38.72
N VAL A 451 9.04 -2.18 37.98
CA VAL A 451 9.12 -0.73 38.15
C VAL A 451 7.73 -0.15 37.88
N ASP A 452 7.21 0.64 38.83
CA ASP A 452 5.91 1.30 38.70
C ASP A 452 5.98 2.48 37.72
N ALA A 453 4.93 2.64 36.92
CA ALA A 453 4.86 3.66 35.90
C ALA A 453 4.30 4.97 36.46
N LYS A 454 5.05 6.06 36.29
CA LYS A 454 4.56 7.43 36.52
C LYS A 454 3.50 7.77 35.46
N LYS A 455 2.23 7.61 35.79
CA LYS A 455 1.09 7.75 34.86
C LYS A 455 0.64 9.21 34.78
N ASN A 456 0.75 9.82 33.61
CA ASN A 456 0.07 11.08 33.28
C ASN A 456 -1.19 10.76 32.48
N ILE A 457 -2.37 11.05 33.05
CA ILE A 457 -3.67 10.75 32.43
C ILE A 457 -4.16 12.00 31.69
N VAL A 458 -4.50 11.85 30.41
CA VAL A 458 -4.89 12.96 29.52
C VAL A 458 -6.12 12.56 28.71
N GLU A 459 -7.03 13.51 28.44
CA GLU A 459 -8.14 13.26 27.51
C GLU A 459 -7.60 12.95 26.10
N MET A 460 -8.23 12.02 25.38
CA MET A 460 -7.85 11.67 24.02
C MET A 460 -8.18 12.85 23.08
N PRO A 461 -7.18 13.46 22.41
CA PRO A 461 -7.45 14.50 21.43
C PRO A 461 -8.31 13.94 20.28
N GLY A 462 -9.23 14.75 19.76
CA GLY A 462 -10.18 14.34 18.71
C GLY A 462 -9.58 14.09 17.32
N ASN A 463 -8.28 13.80 17.21
CA ASN A 463 -7.50 13.77 15.98
C ASN A 463 -7.38 12.37 15.33
N GLY A 464 -8.48 11.61 15.33
CA GLY A 464 -8.61 10.38 14.54
C GLY A 464 -8.11 9.09 15.20
N ASP A 465 -7.80 9.10 16.49
CA ASP A 465 -7.59 7.89 17.30
C ASP A 465 -8.96 7.35 17.76
N VAL A 466 -9.22 6.05 17.59
CA VAL A 466 -10.55 5.45 17.85
C VAL A 466 -10.64 4.91 19.28
N PRO A 467 -11.74 5.08 20.03
CA PRO A 467 -11.73 4.79 21.47
C PRO A 467 -11.61 3.29 21.78
N PHE A 468 -12.27 2.45 20.99
CA PHE A 468 -12.35 0.99 21.13
C PHE A 468 -12.03 0.31 19.79
N THR A 469 -11.42 -0.87 19.81
CA THR A 469 -11.25 -1.70 18.61
C THR A 469 -11.42 -3.18 18.96
N HIS A 470 -12.12 -3.91 18.10
CA HIS A 470 -12.37 -5.35 18.23
C HIS A 470 -12.59 -5.93 16.84
N ALA A 471 -11.77 -6.91 16.44
CA ALA A 471 -11.93 -7.58 15.15
C ALA A 471 -13.06 -8.63 15.17
N ASN A 472 -13.83 -8.74 14.10
CA ASN A 472 -14.42 -10.02 13.72
C ASN A 472 -13.40 -10.74 12.83
N ILE A 473 -13.02 -11.98 13.15
CA ILE A 473 -12.05 -12.76 12.38
C ILE A 473 -12.66 -14.01 11.72
N THR A 474 -13.99 -14.05 11.58
CA THR A 474 -14.71 -15.27 11.15
C THR A 474 -14.29 -15.76 9.77
N ALA A 475 -14.13 -14.85 8.80
CA ALA A 475 -13.63 -15.18 7.46
C ALA A 475 -12.18 -15.71 7.52
N ALA A 476 -11.27 -14.98 8.17
CA ALA A 476 -9.89 -15.42 8.36
C ALA A 476 -9.78 -16.79 9.07
N ARG A 477 -10.65 -17.07 10.05
CA ARG A 477 -10.68 -18.34 10.77
C ARG A 477 -11.15 -19.50 9.90
N ALA A 478 -12.14 -19.26 9.03
CA ALA A 478 -12.70 -20.26 8.13
C ALA A 478 -11.76 -20.56 6.95
N GLU A 479 -11.22 -19.51 6.31
CA GLU A 479 -10.53 -19.61 5.02
C GLU A 479 -9.00 -19.67 5.15
N LEU A 480 -8.42 -19.08 6.20
CA LEU A 480 -6.96 -19.11 6.47
C LEU A 480 -6.61 -20.02 7.66
N GLY A 481 -7.60 -20.67 8.28
CA GLY A 481 -7.43 -21.39 9.55
C GLY A 481 -7.01 -20.50 10.73
N TYR A 482 -7.12 -19.17 10.59
CA TYR A 482 -6.50 -18.20 11.48
C TYR A 482 -7.07 -18.27 12.92
N LYS A 483 -6.20 -18.67 13.84
CA LYS A 483 -6.49 -18.85 15.27
C LYS A 483 -5.38 -18.17 16.08
N PRO A 484 -5.56 -16.90 16.49
CA PRO A 484 -4.62 -16.25 17.41
C PRO A 484 -4.69 -16.93 18.77
N THR A 485 -3.55 -17.09 19.43
CA THR A 485 -3.41 -17.93 20.64
C THR A 485 -2.64 -17.27 21.77
N THR A 486 -1.94 -16.16 21.51
CA THR A 486 -1.10 -15.51 22.51
C THR A 486 -1.87 -14.40 23.23
N ASN A 487 -2.18 -14.64 24.51
CA ASN A 487 -2.74 -13.60 25.38
C ASN A 487 -1.73 -12.47 25.64
N LEU A 488 -2.23 -11.30 26.07
CA LEU A 488 -1.42 -10.08 26.20
C LEU A 488 -0.23 -10.25 27.15
N GLU A 489 -0.41 -10.95 28.27
CA GLU A 489 0.65 -11.18 29.26
C GLU A 489 1.77 -12.07 28.71
N THR A 490 1.44 -13.15 28.00
CA THR A 490 2.45 -14.02 27.37
C THR A 490 3.26 -13.27 26.30
N GLY A 491 2.60 -12.46 25.47
CA GLY A 491 3.28 -11.66 24.45
C GLY A 491 4.13 -10.54 25.04
N LEU A 492 3.66 -9.86 26.09
CA LEU A 492 4.42 -8.82 26.78
C LEU A 492 5.61 -9.40 27.56
N LYS A 493 5.48 -10.58 28.18
CA LYS A 493 6.60 -11.31 28.79
C LYS A 493 7.71 -11.61 27.78
N LYS A 494 7.35 -12.08 26.57
CA LYS A 494 8.29 -12.26 25.45
C LYS A 494 8.92 -10.93 25.02
N PHE A 495 8.13 -9.86 24.87
CA PHE A 495 8.60 -8.54 24.47
C PHE A 495 9.56 -7.92 25.50
N VAL A 496 9.23 -7.91 26.79
CA VAL A 496 10.08 -7.35 27.85
C VAL A 496 11.41 -8.11 27.94
N LYS A 497 11.40 -9.45 27.86
CA LYS A 497 12.64 -10.25 27.78
C LYS A 497 13.51 -9.82 26.59
N TRP A 498 12.92 -9.62 25.41
CA TRP A 498 13.65 -9.11 24.25
C TRP A 498 14.18 -7.70 24.48
N TYR A 499 13.36 -6.78 24.99
CA TYR A 499 13.70 -5.37 25.19
C TYR A 499 14.89 -5.22 26.14
N LEU A 500 14.84 -5.88 27.30
CA LEU A 500 15.90 -5.82 28.31
C LEU A 500 17.21 -6.46 27.82
N SER A 501 17.14 -7.43 26.89
CA SER A 501 18.30 -8.05 26.28
C SER A 501 18.89 -7.20 25.14
N TYR A 502 18.05 -6.56 24.33
CA TYR A 502 18.48 -5.76 23.18
C TYR A 502 19.04 -4.40 23.59
N TYR A 503 18.44 -3.75 24.60
CA TYR A 503 18.88 -2.46 25.15
C TYR A 503 19.77 -2.59 26.41
N GLY A 504 20.41 -3.75 26.63
CA GLY A 504 21.48 -3.90 27.64
C GLY A 504 21.06 -3.95 29.12
N TYR A 505 19.81 -3.65 29.47
CA TYR A 505 19.30 -3.64 30.86
C TYR A 505 19.48 -4.97 31.63
N SER A 506 19.67 -6.10 30.94
CA SER A 506 19.81 -7.44 31.56
C SER A 506 21.03 -7.62 32.49
N ARG A 507 21.93 -6.63 32.61
CA ARG A 507 23.16 -6.73 33.44
C ARG A 507 23.07 -6.14 34.86
N ARG A 508 21.88 -5.72 35.33
CA ARG A 508 21.69 -5.12 36.68
C ARG A 508 20.49 -5.68 37.48
N LEU A 509 20.41 -6.99 37.62
CA LEU A 509 19.46 -7.66 38.54
C LEU A 509 20.13 -8.46 39.67
N GLY A 510 21.40 -8.16 39.97
CA GLY A 510 22.11 -8.66 41.14
C GLY A 510 23.30 -7.76 41.46
N GLY A 511 23.29 -7.12 42.64
CA GLY A 511 24.40 -6.27 43.13
C GLY A 511 24.25 -4.77 42.86
N LYS A 512 24.16 -4.02 43.96
CA LYS A 512 24.53 -2.60 44.19
C LYS A 512 24.67 -1.64 42.98
N SER A 513 23.68 -0.74 42.88
CA SER A 513 23.79 0.74 42.72
C SER A 513 24.75 1.39 41.68
N GLN A 514 24.17 2.38 40.98
CA GLN A 514 24.77 3.56 40.32
C GLN A 514 25.31 3.46 38.87
N GLU A 515 25.43 4.65 38.28
CA GLU A 515 25.80 5.06 36.91
C GLU A 515 25.05 4.41 35.73
N LEU A 516 24.06 5.12 35.19
CA LEU A 516 23.65 4.96 33.79
C LEU A 516 24.74 5.59 32.91
N VAL A 517 25.42 4.78 32.09
CA VAL A 517 26.10 5.30 30.89
C VAL A 517 25.01 5.62 29.86
N ALA A 518 25.12 6.77 29.21
CA ALA A 518 24.08 7.40 28.39
C ALA A 518 23.91 6.78 27.00
#